data_AF-A0A2K4KUI2-F1
#
_entry.id   AF-A0A2K4KUI2-F1
#
_cell.length_a   1.000
_cell.length_b   1.000
_cell.length_c   1.000
_cell.angle_alpha   90.00
_cell.angle_beta   90.00
_cell.angle_gamma   90.00
#
_symmetry.space_group_name_H-M   'P 1'
#
loop_
_entity.id
_entity.type
_entity.pdbx_description
1 polymer ?
#
loop_
_entity_poly.entity_id
_entity_poly.type
_entity_poly.pdbx_seq_one_letter_code
_entity_poly.pdbx_strand_id
1 'polypeptide(L)'
;MSAKGESWMFVPNKYAPAERIVLLVVGVSLAWWGLGGYVTGELYLPGRKDGIYLRDGLSLILGVVGMLSGAIACFAGIVDHYDERDNEQKYSVFFKRCKFAAIVCLTSAVALQLRS
;
A
#
# COMPACT_ATOMS: atom_id res chain seq x y z
N MET A 1 9.53 -26.32 44.11
CA MET A 1 9.70 -25.05 43.38
C MET A 1 9.33 -25.31 41.92
N SER A 2 8.14 -24.91 41.48
CA SER A 2 7.75 -24.96 40.06
C SER A 2 7.23 -23.58 39.72
N ALA A 3 7.98 -22.86 38.89
CA ALA A 3 7.65 -21.50 38.48
C ALA A 3 6.38 -21.54 37.64
N LYS A 4 5.34 -20.85 38.11
CA LYS A 4 4.09 -20.63 37.39
C LYS A 4 4.41 -20.01 36.04
N GLY A 5 3.92 -20.64 34.97
CA GLY A 5 4.10 -20.19 33.59
C GLY A 5 3.57 -18.76 33.41
N GLU A 6 4.39 -17.92 32.82
CA GLU A 6 3.96 -16.64 32.29
C GLU A 6 3.00 -16.92 31.14
N SER A 7 1.70 -16.71 31.36
CA SER A 7 0.74 -16.67 30.27
C SER A 7 1.02 -15.39 29.48
N TRP A 8 1.67 -15.52 28.32
CA TRP A 8 1.85 -14.42 27.37
C TRP A 8 0.48 -13.88 26.98
N MET A 9 0.12 -12.71 27.52
CA MET A 9 -1.12 -12.04 27.18
C MET A 9 -0.90 -11.36 25.83
N PHE A 10 -1.46 -11.94 24.77
CA PHE A 10 -1.48 -11.32 23.45
C PHE A 10 -2.23 -9.97 23.52
N VAL A 11 -1.59 -8.90 23.07
CA VAL A 11 -2.17 -7.56 23.00
C VAL A 11 -2.32 -7.21 21.53
N PRO A 12 -3.56 -7.15 20.99
CA PRO A 12 -3.77 -6.83 19.59
C PRO A 12 -3.23 -5.45 19.23
N ASN A 13 -2.71 -5.32 18.02
CA ASN A 13 -2.26 -4.05 17.49
C ASN A 13 -3.37 -2.99 17.43
N LYS A 14 -3.14 -1.83 18.06
CA LYS A 14 -4.09 -0.71 18.11
C LYS A 14 -3.45 0.56 17.56
N TYR A 15 -3.85 0.93 16.34
CA TYR A 15 -3.53 2.20 15.73
C TYR A 15 -4.37 3.34 16.34
N ALA A 16 -3.77 4.52 16.44
CA ALA A 16 -4.48 5.72 16.88
C ALA A 16 -5.61 6.08 15.89
N PRO A 17 -6.68 6.77 16.32
CA PRO A 17 -7.74 7.24 15.43
C PRO A 17 -7.21 8.03 14.22
N ALA A 18 -6.23 8.91 14.43
CA ALA A 18 -5.63 9.71 13.36
C ALA A 18 -4.92 8.83 12.31
N GLU A 19 -4.15 7.82 12.74
CA GLU A 19 -3.43 6.92 11.83
C GLU A 19 -4.40 6.13 10.95
N ARG A 20 -5.51 5.66 11.53
CA ARG A 20 -6.56 4.94 10.79
C ARG A 20 -7.21 5.82 9.72
N ILE A 21 -7.49 7.08 10.06
CA ILE A 21 -8.02 8.05 9.11
C ILE A 21 -7.01 8.31 7.99
N VAL A 22 -5.72 8.49 8.31
CA VAL A 22 -4.66 8.68 7.31
C VAL A 22 -4.56 7.47 6.39
N LEU A 23 -4.52 6.24 6.94
CA LEU A 23 -4.49 5.02 6.13
C LEU A 23 -5.72 4.91 5.22
N LEU A 24 -6.90 5.27 5.72
CA LEU A 24 -8.12 5.23 4.93
C LEU A 24 -8.08 6.25 3.79
N VAL A 25 -7.77 7.51 4.09
CA VAL A 25 -7.71 8.58 3.10
C VAL A 25 -6.65 8.30 2.05
N VAL A 26 -5.45 7.90 2.46
CA VAL A 26 -4.36 7.55 1.54
C VAL A 26 -4.72 6.32 0.70
N GLY A 27 -5.25 5.26 1.31
CA GLY A 27 -5.65 4.05 0.60
C GLY A 27 -6.74 4.30 -0.44
N VAL A 28 -7.78 5.04 -0.07
CA VAL A 28 -8.86 5.45 -1.00
C VAL A 28 -8.32 6.34 -2.10
N SER A 29 -7.46 7.31 -1.78
CA SER A 29 -6.87 8.21 -2.77
C SER A 29 -6.03 7.44 -3.78
N LEU A 30 -5.18 6.52 -3.33
CA LEU A 30 -4.36 5.67 -4.20
C LEU A 30 -5.22 4.77 -5.11
N ALA A 31 -6.27 4.16 -4.55
CA ALA A 31 -7.19 3.33 -5.33
C ALA A 31 -7.92 4.17 -6.39
N TRP A 32 -8.46 5.32 -5.99
CA TRP A 32 -9.12 6.25 -6.90
C TRP A 32 -8.19 6.74 -8.01
N TRP A 33 -6.97 7.16 -7.66
CA TRP A 33 -5.99 7.69 -8.61
C TRP A 33 -5.51 6.63 -9.59
N GLY A 34 -5.21 5.42 -9.09
CA GLY A 34 -4.81 4.28 -9.92
C GLY A 34 -5.92 3.82 -10.87
N LEU A 35 -7.14 3.64 -10.38
CA LEU A 35 -8.27 3.24 -11.21
C LEU A 35 -8.66 4.34 -12.21
N GLY A 36 -8.63 5.60 -11.77
CA GLY A 36 -8.84 6.76 -12.64
C GLY A 36 -7.87 6.74 -13.82
N GLY A 37 -6.58 6.56 -13.56
CA GLY A 37 -5.57 6.49 -14.61
C GLY A 37 -5.72 5.29 -15.56
N TYR A 38 -6.22 4.16 -15.05
CA TYR A 38 -6.56 3.02 -15.90
C TYR A 38 -7.73 3.32 -16.85
N VAL A 39 -8.79 3.97 -16.34
CA VAL A 39 -9.98 4.32 -17.12
C VAL A 39 -9.68 5.39 -18.16
N THR A 40 -8.86 6.38 -17.85
CA THR A 40 -8.49 7.46 -18.78
C THR A 40 -7.41 7.06 -19.78
N GLY A 41 -6.70 5.95 -19.54
CA GLY A 41 -5.56 5.53 -20.36
C GLY A 41 -4.30 6.36 -20.12
N GLU A 42 -4.26 7.18 -19.06
CA GLU A 42 -3.07 7.92 -18.64
C GLU A 42 -3.03 8.10 -17.13
N LEU A 43 -1.86 7.92 -16.52
CA LEU A 43 -1.68 8.08 -15.08
C LEU A 43 -0.64 9.17 -14.79
N TYR A 44 -1.09 10.26 -14.17
CA TYR A 44 -0.21 11.36 -13.75
C TYR A 44 0.46 11.05 -12.40
N LEU A 45 1.79 11.09 -12.39
CA LEU A 45 2.62 11.03 -11.21
C LEU A 45 3.17 12.42 -10.89
N PRO A 46 2.79 13.02 -9.74
CA PRO A 46 3.31 14.33 -9.35
C PRO A 46 4.82 14.27 -9.06
N GLY A 47 5.55 15.27 -9.54
CA GLY A 47 6.99 15.42 -9.35
C GLY A 47 7.34 16.81 -8.81
N ARG A 48 8.59 17.00 -8.36
CA ARG A 48 9.03 18.25 -7.71
C ARG A 48 9.12 19.45 -8.66
N LYS A 49 9.39 19.23 -9.95
CA LYS A 49 9.48 20.28 -10.97
C LYS A 49 8.33 20.12 -11.97
N ASP A 50 8.36 19.00 -12.68
CA ASP A 50 7.31 18.56 -13.57
C ASP A 50 6.88 17.15 -13.15
N GLY A 51 5.59 16.86 -13.27
CA GLY A 51 5.09 15.50 -13.10
C GLY A 51 5.24 14.68 -14.37
N ILE A 52 5.11 13.37 -14.24
CA ILE A 52 5.26 12.42 -15.34
C ILE A 52 3.88 11.85 -15.67
N TYR A 53 3.49 11.90 -16.94
CA TYR A 53 2.33 11.17 -17.43
C TYR A 53 2.79 9.80 -17.94
N LEU A 54 2.33 8.74 -17.29
CA LEU A 54 2.47 7.37 -17.77
C LEU A 54 1.40 7.13 -18.83
N ARG A 55 1.83 6.92 -20.07
CA ARG A 55 0.96 6.72 -21.25
C ARG A 55 1.36 5.48 -22.05
N ASP A 56 2.62 5.05 -21.95
CA ASP A 56 3.04 3.79 -22.53
C ASP A 56 2.29 2.64 -21.83
N GLY A 57 1.73 1.70 -22.61
CA GLY A 57 0.81 0.69 -22.09
C GLY A 57 1.37 -0.13 -20.93
N LEU A 58 2.65 -0.54 -21.00
CA LEU A 58 3.26 -1.30 -19.91
C LEU A 58 3.59 -0.40 -18.72
N SER A 59 4.09 0.82 -18.98
CA SER A 59 4.36 1.79 -17.91
C SER A 59 3.07 2.15 -17.13
N LEU A 60 1.96 2.34 -17.83
CA LEU A 60 0.65 2.66 -17.26
C LEU A 60 0.17 1.50 -16.38
N ILE A 61 0.18 0.27 -16.89
CA ILE A 61 -0.25 -0.91 -16.14
C ILE A 61 0.58 -1.07 -14.86
N LEU A 62 1.90 -0.93 -14.94
CA LEU A 62 2.77 -1.01 -13.77
C LEU A 62 2.48 0.13 -12.78
N GLY A 63 2.24 1.34 -13.27
CA GLY A 63 1.85 2.48 -12.43
C GLY A 63 0.55 2.22 -11.66
N VAL A 64 -0.48 1.73 -12.36
CA VAL A 64 -1.79 1.38 -11.78
C VAL A 64 -1.64 0.26 -10.75
N VAL A 65 -0.97 -0.84 -11.09
CA VAL A 65 -0.73 -1.96 -10.15
C VAL A 65 0.05 -1.49 -8.92
N GLY A 66 1.00 -0.58 -9.10
CA GLY A 66 1.76 0.03 -8.00
C GLY A 66 0.86 0.82 -7.05
N MET A 67 -0.01 1.68 -7.59
CA MET A 67 -0.99 2.44 -6.80
C MET A 67 -1.96 1.54 -6.03
N LEU A 68 -2.51 0.52 -6.71
CA LEU A 68 -3.43 -0.44 -6.09
C LEU A 68 -2.75 -1.28 -5.00
N SER A 69 -1.49 -1.68 -5.22
CA SER A 69 -0.71 -2.41 -4.20
C SER A 69 -0.47 -1.55 -2.96
N GLY A 70 -0.20 -0.25 -3.14
CA GLY A 70 -0.12 0.72 -2.05
C GLY A 70 -1.44 0.86 -1.30
N ALA A 71 -2.56 0.97 -2.02
CA ALA A 71 -3.89 1.04 -1.42
C ALA A 71 -4.22 -0.21 -0.58
N ILE A 72 -3.94 -1.39 -1.12
CA ILE A 72 -4.10 -2.69 -0.42
C ILE A 72 -3.26 -2.73 0.86
N ALA A 73 -2.03 -2.22 0.84
CA ALA A 73 -1.19 -2.14 2.03
C ALA A 73 -1.84 -1.25 3.11
N CYS A 74 -2.39 -0.09 2.72
CA CYS A 74 -3.09 0.79 3.66
C CYS A 74 -4.33 0.12 4.27
N PHE A 75 -5.15 -0.54 3.43
CA PHE A 75 -6.34 -1.25 3.92
C PHE A 75 -5.98 -2.45 4.81
N ALA A 76 -4.89 -3.16 4.52
CA ALA A 76 -4.41 -4.23 5.39
C ALA A 76 -4.06 -3.74 6.79
N GLY A 77 -3.46 -2.54 6.92
CA GLY A 77 -3.21 -1.93 8.23
C GLY A 77 -4.49 -1.58 9.00
N ILE A 78 -5.54 -1.16 8.28
CA ILE A 78 -6.86 -0.94 8.89
C ILE A 78 -7.48 -2.26 9.33
N VAL A 79 -7.41 -3.31 8.51
CA VAL A 79 -7.95 -4.63 8.86
C VAL A 79 -7.22 -5.22 10.07
N ASP A 80 -5.89 -5.12 10.12
CA ASP A 80 -5.05 -5.55 11.24
C ASP A 80 -5.49 -4.91 12.56
N HIS A 81 -5.89 -3.63 12.55
CA HIS A 81 -6.42 -2.95 13.73
C HIS A 81 -7.67 -3.61 14.35
N TYR A 82 -8.56 -4.08 13.47
CA TYR A 82 -9.84 -4.69 13.85
C TYR A 82 -9.73 -6.21 14.04
N ASP A 83 -8.60 -6.81 13.65
CA ASP A 83 -8.36 -8.23 13.84
C ASP A 83 -7.82 -8.48 15.26
N GLU A 84 -8.59 -9.20 16.07
CA GLU A 84 -8.23 -9.53 17.46
C GLU A 84 -7.46 -10.86 17.57
N ARG A 85 -7.19 -11.52 16.44
CA ARG A 85 -6.44 -12.80 16.39
C ARG A 85 -4.93 -12.54 16.38
N ASP A 86 -4.17 -13.51 16.88
CA ASP A 86 -2.69 -13.51 16.83
C ASP A 86 -2.16 -13.76 15.40
N ASN A 87 -2.37 -12.78 14.52
CA ASN A 87 -2.00 -12.81 13.11
C ASN A 87 -1.12 -11.60 12.72
N GLU A 88 -0.62 -10.82 13.68
CA GLU A 88 0.13 -9.58 13.43
C GLU A 88 1.34 -9.80 12.51
N GLN A 89 2.04 -10.92 12.67
CA GLN A 89 3.16 -11.27 11.82
C GLN A 89 2.74 -11.45 10.35
N LYS A 90 1.54 -12.02 10.10
CA LYS A 90 1.01 -12.20 8.74
C LYS A 90 0.67 -10.86 8.10
N TYR A 91 0.01 -9.96 8.83
CA TYR A 91 -0.28 -8.60 8.35
C TYR A 91 1.01 -7.80 8.12
N SER A 92 1.98 -7.90 9.01
CA SER A 92 3.29 -7.23 8.84
C SER A 92 4.03 -7.71 7.59
N VAL A 93 4.06 -9.02 7.33
CA VAL A 93 4.66 -9.59 6.12
C VAL A 93 3.88 -9.17 4.88
N PHE A 94 2.54 -9.23 4.93
CA PHE A 94 1.69 -8.82 3.81
C PHE A 94 1.87 -7.34 3.47
N PHE A 95 1.85 -6.46 4.46
CA PHE A 95 2.10 -5.03 4.32
C PHE A 95 3.45 -4.76 3.65
N LYS A 96 4.52 -5.41 4.12
CA LYS A 96 5.87 -5.28 3.54
C LYS A 96 5.90 -5.72 2.07
N ARG A 97 5.24 -6.84 1.73
CA ARG A 97 5.15 -7.34 0.35
C ARG A 97 4.40 -6.39 -0.56
N CYS A 98 3.23 -5.90 -0.14
CA CYS A 98 2.45 -4.94 -0.92
C CYS A 98 3.19 -3.62 -1.11
N LYS A 99 3.84 -3.10 -0.07
CA LYS A 99 4.68 -1.90 -0.16
C LYS A 99 5.87 -2.10 -1.10
N PHE A 100 6.55 -3.25 -1.01
CA PHE A 100 7.65 -3.57 -1.91
C PHE A 100 7.18 -3.67 -3.37
N ALA A 101 6.07 -4.36 -3.62
CA ALA A 101 5.45 -4.44 -4.95
C ALA A 101 5.09 -3.04 -5.47
N ALA A 102 4.47 -2.19 -4.63
CA ALA A 102 4.13 -0.82 -5.00
C ALA A 102 5.37 -0.02 -5.46
N ILE A 103 6.45 -0.07 -4.67
CA ILE A 103 7.71 0.63 -4.99
C ILE A 103 8.29 0.11 -6.30
N VAL A 104 8.44 -1.22 -6.45
CA VAL A 104 9.03 -1.83 -7.64
C VAL A 104 8.23 -1.51 -8.90
N CYS A 105 6.90 -1.60 -8.82
CA CYS A 105 6.03 -1.30 -9.96
C CYS A 105 6.10 0.17 -10.34
N LEU A 106 6.05 1.10 -9.38
CA LEU A 106 6.12 2.54 -9.66
C LEU A 106 7.48 2.96 -10.21
N THR A 107 8.58 2.46 -9.66
CA THR A 107 9.92 2.78 -10.19
C THR A 107 10.13 2.20 -11.58
N SER A 108 9.66 0.97 -11.83
CA SER A 108 9.72 0.35 -13.16
C SER A 108 8.85 1.08 -14.18
N ALA A 109 7.65 1.52 -13.78
CA ALA A 109 6.76 2.31 -14.62
C ALA A 109 7.44 3.59 -15.10
N VAL A 110 8.02 4.35 -14.17
CA VAL A 110 8.77 5.58 -14.50
C VAL A 110 9.98 5.26 -15.38
N ALA A 111 10.75 4.22 -15.04
CA ALA A 111 11.93 3.84 -15.82
C ALA A 111 11.60 3.45 -17.26
N LEU A 112 10.46 2.80 -17.50
CA LEU A 112 9.98 2.46 -18.84
C LEU A 112 9.48 3.71 -19.58
N GLN A 113 8.69 4.56 -18.92
CA GLN A 113 8.17 5.78 -19.54
C GLN A 113 9.27 6.78 -19.93
N LEU A 114 10.40 6.78 -19.22
CA LEU A 114 11.57 7.61 -19.57
C LEU A 114 12.42 7.01 -20.69
N ARG A 115 12.17 5.76 -21.11
CA ARG A 115 12.87 5.09 -22.21
C ARG A 115 12.09 5.12 -23.52
N SER A 116 10.77 5.31 -23.47
CA SER A 116 9.89 5.46 -24.63
C SER A 116 9.92 6.86 -25.20
#